data_AF-A0A7C5D5B6-F1
#
_entry.id   AF-A0A7C5D5B6-F1
#
_cell.length_a   1.000
_cell.length_b   1.000
_cell.length_c   1.000
_cell.angle_alpha   90.00
_cell.angle_beta   90.00
_cell.angle_gamma   90.00
#
_symmetry.space_group_name_H-M   'P 1'
#
loop_
_entity.id
_entity.type
_entity.pdbx_description
1 polymer ?
#
loop_
_entity_poly.entity_id
_entity_poly.type
_entity_poly.pdbx_seq_one_letter_code
_entity_poly.pdbx_strand_id
1 'polypeptide(L)'
;MKVALTGASGFVGTALQNHFKDTVYILREDNEETMLQKLDGVDVVINLAGAPIIKRWSDPYKKVLLDSRIKTTQTQLEAVNQSSIAHFISTSAVGIY
;
A
#
# COMPACT_ATOMS: atom_id res chain seq x y z
N MET A 1 -2.04 10.09 -15.76
CA MET A 1 -1.69 9.91 -14.34
C MET A 1 -1.34 8.46 -14.15
N LYS A 2 -0.09 8.18 -13.79
CA LYS A 2 0.43 6.86 -13.48
C LYS A 2 0.41 6.68 -11.96
N VAL A 3 -0.22 5.61 -11.50
CA VAL A 3 -0.45 5.38 -10.06
C VAL A 3 0.25 4.10 -9.62
N ALA A 4 0.97 4.15 -8.50
CA ALA A 4 1.44 2.95 -7.81
C ALA A 4 0.39 2.51 -6.78
N LEU A 5 -0.02 1.25 -6.81
CA LEU A 5 -1.07 0.70 -5.97
C LEU A 5 -0.57 -0.49 -5.15
N THR A 6 -0.75 -0.45 -3.83
CA THR A 6 -0.59 -1.62 -2.95
C THR A 6 -1.96 -2.16 -2.54
N GLY A 7 -2.03 -3.43 -2.15
CA GLY A 7 -3.31 -4.06 -1.82
C GLY A 7 -4.25 -4.17 -3.03
N ALA A 8 -3.69 -4.18 -4.24
CA ALA A 8 -4.41 -4.16 -5.50
C ALA A 8 -5.41 -5.32 -5.64
N SER A 9 -5.06 -6.52 -5.18
CA SER A 9 -5.92 -7.70 -5.20
C SER A 9 -7.05 -7.69 -4.15
N GLY A 10 -7.09 -6.69 -3.27
CA GLY A 10 -8.15 -6.52 -2.28
C GLY A 10 -9.44 -5.97 -2.88
N PHE A 11 -10.50 -5.91 -2.05
CA PHE A 11 -11.83 -5.44 -2.46
C PHE A 11 -11.79 -4.03 -3.08
N VAL A 12 -11.24 -3.04 -2.36
CA VAL A 12 -11.12 -1.65 -2.85
C VAL A 12 -10.12 -1.56 -4.00
N GLY A 13 -8.99 -2.27 -3.91
CA GLY A 13 -7.95 -2.26 -4.94
C GLY A 13 -8.46 -2.73 -6.30
N THR A 14 -9.26 -3.80 -6.33
CA THR A 14 -9.81 -4.36 -7.57
C THR A 14 -10.79 -3.40 -8.23
N ALA A 15 -11.61 -2.70 -7.44
CA ALA A 15 -12.50 -1.66 -7.95
C ALA A 15 -11.70 -0.46 -8.51
N LEU A 16 -10.63 -0.07 -7.82
CA LEU A 16 -9.83 1.11 -8.17
C LEU A 16 -8.98 0.89 -9.42
N GLN A 17 -8.52 -0.33 -9.69
CA GLN A 17 -7.76 -0.67 -10.90
C GLN A 17 -8.46 -0.26 -12.20
N ASN A 18 -9.79 -0.34 -12.25
CA ASN A 18 -10.57 0.04 -13.43
C ASN A 18 -10.65 1.56 -13.67
N HIS A 19 -10.21 2.38 -12.71
CA HIS A 19 -10.30 3.83 -12.78
C HIS A 19 -9.02 4.48 -13.33
N PHE A 20 -7.89 3.77 -13.28
CA PHE A 20 -6.59 4.27 -13.74
C PHE A 20 -6.08 3.46 -14.92
N LYS A 21 -5.76 4.15 -16.02
CA LYS A 21 -5.27 3.50 -17.25
C LYS A 21 -3.81 3.02 -17.14
N ASP A 22 -3.03 3.63 -16.25
CA ASP A 22 -1.61 3.31 -16.05
C ASP A 22 -1.38 3.08 -14.55
N THR A 23 -1.27 1.80 -14.18
CA THR A 23 -1.15 1.35 -12.79
C THR A 23 0.07 0.45 -12.65
N VAL A 24 0.94 0.79 -11.69
CA VAL A 24 2.05 -0.05 -11.25
C VAL A 24 1.65 -0.73 -9.94
N TYR A 25 1.90 -2.03 -9.84
CA TYR A 25 1.59 -2.79 -8.63
C TYR A 25 2.82 -2.93 -7.73
N ILE A 26 2.68 -2.44 -6.50
CA ILE A 26 3.65 -2.67 -5.43
C ILE A 26 3.18 -3.89 -4.63
N LEU A 27 3.97 -4.95 -4.69
CA LEU A 27 3.72 -6.25 -4.09
C LEU A 27 4.36 -6.32 -2.70
N ARG A 28 3.98 -7.35 -1.93
CA ARG A 28 4.44 -7.49 -0.53
C ARG A 28 5.91 -7.92 -0.44
N GLU A 29 6.36 -8.63 -1.44
CA GLU A 29 7.72 -9.14 -1.63
C GLU A 29 8.68 -8.12 -2.26
N ASP A 30 8.17 -6.99 -2.74
CA ASP A 30 9.04 -5.93 -3.26
C ASP A 30 9.89 -5.40 -2.09
N ASN A 31 11.20 -5.36 -2.31
CA ASN A 31 12.12 -4.67 -1.41
C ASN A 31 12.25 -3.19 -1.80
N GLU A 32 12.98 -2.42 -1.00
CA GLU A 32 13.21 -1.00 -1.22
C GLU A 32 13.71 -0.67 -2.63
N GLU A 33 14.72 -1.41 -3.12
CA GLU A 33 15.30 -1.20 -4.46
C GLU A 33 14.27 -1.45 -5.57
N THR A 34 13.52 -2.55 -5.49
CA THR A 34 12.48 -2.90 -6.47
C THR A 34 11.36 -1.88 -6.45
N MET A 35 10.97 -1.41 -5.25
CA MET A 35 9.98 -0.35 -5.11
C MET A 35 10.47 0.94 -5.75
N LEU A 36 11.71 1.36 -5.48
CA LEU A 36 12.27 2.59 -6.04
C LEU A 36 12.24 2.58 -7.57
N GLN A 37 12.61 1.45 -8.19
CA GLN A 37 12.52 1.27 -9.65
C GLN A 37 11.08 1.35 -10.16
N LYS A 38 10.13 0.73 -9.45
CA LYS A 38 8.70 0.76 -9.81
C LYS A 38 8.08 2.15 -9.69
N LEU A 39 8.62 3.00 -8.81
CA LEU A 39 8.15 4.37 -8.60
C LEU A 39 8.62 5.34 -9.71
N ASP A 40 9.46 4.91 -10.64
CA ASP A 40 9.91 5.77 -11.73
C ASP A 40 8.74 6.23 -12.64
N GLY A 41 8.66 7.55 -12.82
CA GLY A 41 7.58 8.22 -13.55
C GLY A 41 6.18 8.07 -12.95
N VAL A 42 6.03 7.56 -11.73
CA VAL A 42 4.74 7.48 -11.03
C VAL A 42 4.38 8.86 -10.46
N ASP A 43 3.10 9.24 -10.54
CA ASP A 43 2.62 10.53 -10.00
C ASP A 43 2.20 10.40 -8.52
N VAL A 44 1.55 9.29 -8.17
CA VAL A 44 0.91 9.07 -6.87
C VAL A 44 1.07 7.63 -6.42
N VAL A 45 1.34 7.44 -5.12
CA VAL A 45 1.25 6.13 -4.46
C VAL A 45 -0.05 6.05 -3.65
N ILE A 46 -0.81 4.98 -3.84
CA ILE A 46 -2.02 4.67 -3.09
C ILE A 46 -1.79 3.39 -2.29
N ASN A 47 -1.76 3.51 -0.97
CA ASN A 47 -1.52 2.42 -0.04
C ASN A 47 -2.84 1.85 0.52
N LEU A 48 -3.26 0.70 -0.03
CA LEU A 48 -4.43 -0.08 0.45
C LEU A 48 -4.01 -1.38 1.15
N ALA A 49 -2.71 -1.62 1.34
CA ALA A 49 -2.21 -2.85 1.93
C ALA A 49 -2.60 -2.97 3.41
N GLY A 50 -3.01 -4.18 3.80
CA GLY A 50 -3.28 -4.53 5.18
C GLY A 50 -3.92 -5.90 5.28
N ALA A 51 -3.69 -6.59 6.39
CA ALA A 51 -4.36 -7.86 6.66
C ALA A 51 -5.88 -7.65 6.82
N PRO A 52 -6.72 -8.61 6.36
CA PRO A 52 -8.17 -8.52 6.47
C PRO A 52 -8.64 -8.34 7.92
N ILE A 53 -9.57 -7.43 8.17
CA ILE A 53 -10.12 -7.23 9.52
C ILE A 53 -11.18 -8.28 9.90
N ILE A 54 -11.73 -8.99 8.91
CA ILE A 54 -12.80 -10.00 9.02
C ILE A 54 -12.31 -11.37 9.52
N LYS A 55 -11.47 -11.40 10.55
CA LYS A 55 -11.10 -12.63 11.27
C LYS A 55 -11.32 -12.45 12.77
N ARG A 56 -11.18 -13.50 13.57
CA ARG A 56 -11.17 -13.40 15.03
C ARG A 56 -9.93 -12.63 15.50
N TRP A 57 -10.12 -11.56 16.28
CA TRP A 57 -9.03 -10.75 16.83
C TRP A 57 -8.44 -11.37 18.10
N SER A 58 -7.82 -12.54 17.96
CA SER A 58 -6.93 -13.08 18.99
C SER A 58 -5.67 -12.21 19.10
N ASP A 59 -4.93 -12.28 20.20
CA ASP A 59 -3.71 -11.47 20.38
C ASP A 59 -2.65 -11.71 19.28
N PRO A 60 -2.42 -12.96 18.81
CA PRO A 60 -1.58 -13.19 17.64
C PRO A 60 -2.09 -12.48 16.38
N TYR A 61 -3.40 -12.45 16.16
CA TYR A 61 -3.97 -11.82 14.97
C TYR A 61 -3.98 -10.29 15.05
N LYS A 62 -4.17 -9.70 16.24
CA LYS A 62 -3.99 -8.26 16.44
C LYS A 62 -2.58 -7.81 16.06
N LYS A 63 -1.56 -8.62 16.42
CA LYS A 63 -0.19 -8.36 15.98
C LYS A 63 -0.06 -8.40 14.46
N VAL A 64 -0.70 -9.36 13.78
CA VAL A 64 -0.74 -9.41 12.31
C VAL A 64 -1.40 -8.16 11.72
N LEU A 65 -2.52 -7.71 12.30
CA LEU A 65 -3.22 -6.50 11.84
C LEU A 65 -2.33 -5.26 11.92
N LEU A 66 -1.64 -5.06 13.05
CA LEU A 66 -0.70 -3.95 13.26
C LEU A 66 0.52 -4.06 12.33
N ASP A 67 1.22 -5.20 12.35
CA ASP A 67 2.43 -5.42 11.56
C ASP A 67 2.17 -5.24 10.06
N SER A 68 1.05 -5.77 9.54
CA SER A 68 0.68 -5.66 8.12
C SER A 68 0.41 -4.24 7.64
N ARG A 69 0.20 -3.29 8.56
CA ARG A 69 -0.06 -1.88 8.24
C ARG A 69 1.16 -1.02 8.51
N ILE A 70 1.76 -1.18 9.70
CA ILE A 70 2.92 -0.38 10.12
C ILE A 70 4.13 -0.71 9.27
N LYS A 71 4.54 -1.99 9.21
CA LYS A 71 5.77 -2.39 8.50
C LYS A 71 5.66 -2.14 7.01
N THR A 72 4.52 -2.51 6.42
CA THR A 72 4.29 -2.30 4.98
C THR A 72 4.27 -0.82 4.60
N THR A 73 3.77 0.06 5.47
CA THR A 73 3.84 1.51 5.24
C THR A 73 5.26 2.03 5.41
N GLN A 74 6.01 1.58 6.42
CA GLN A 74 7.41 1.97 6.64
C GLN A 74 8.29 1.64 5.44
N THR A 75 8.23 0.39 4.94
CA THR A 75 9.02 -0.04 3.76
C THR A 75 8.68 0.77 2.52
N GLN A 76 7.41 1.12 2.31
CA GLN A 76 7.03 1.99 1.19
C GLN A 76 7.61 3.41 1.33
N LEU A 77 7.59 3.95 2.55
CA LEU A 77 8.11 5.29 2.80
C LEU A 77 9.62 5.37 2.61
N GLU A 78 10.37 4.30 2.87
CA GLU A 78 11.82 4.22 2.58
C GLU A 78 12.09 4.48 1.09
N ALA A 79 11.34 3.82 0.19
CA ALA A 79 11.46 4.03 -1.25
C ALA A 79 10.87 5.37 -1.70
N VAL A 80 9.70 5.77 -1.17
CA VAL A 80 9.04 7.04 -1.53
C VAL A 80 9.89 8.25 -1.19
N ASN A 81 10.53 8.27 -0.02
CA ASN A 81 11.39 9.38 0.41
C ASN A 81 12.66 9.54 -0.46
N GLN A 82 13.02 8.53 -1.25
CA GLN A 82 14.14 8.55 -2.19
C GLN A 82 13.70 8.77 -3.65
N SER A 83 12.40 8.91 -3.88
CA SER A 83 11.78 9.04 -5.19
C SER A 83 11.30 10.47 -5.46
N SER A 84 10.80 10.74 -6.66
CA SER A 84 10.17 11.99 -7.05
C SER A 84 8.65 12.04 -6.78
N ILE A 85 8.10 11.05 -6.06
CA ILE A 85 6.66 10.95 -5.76
C ILE A 85 6.18 12.20 -5.01
N ALA A 86 5.19 12.89 -5.58
CA ALA A 86 4.62 14.09 -4.97
C ALA A 86 3.53 13.78 -3.94
N HIS A 87 2.83 12.65 -4.09
CA HIS A 87 1.67 12.31 -3.27
C HIS A 87 1.67 10.86 -2.81
N PHE A 88 1.50 10.67 -1.50
CA PHE A 88 1.31 9.37 -0.86
C PHE A 88 -0.04 9.34 -0.13
N ILE A 89 -0.99 8.58 -0.66
CA ILE A 89 -2.34 8.43 -0.10
C ILE A 89 -2.40 7.12 0.66
N SER A 90 -2.51 7.18 1.98
CA SER A 90 -2.63 5.98 2.84
C SER A 90 -4.04 5.83 3.37
N THR A 91 -4.61 4.64 3.23
CA THR A 91 -5.93 4.35 3.82
C THR A 91 -5.86 4.22 5.34
N SER A 92 -6.92 4.71 5.97
CA SER A 92 -7.15 4.60 7.41
C SER A 92 -8.56 4.06 7.69
N ALA A 93 -9.00 4.10 8.94
CA ALA A 93 -10.34 3.68 9.34
C ALA A 93 -10.87 4.57 10.48
N VAL A 94 -12.20 4.65 10.59
CA VAL A 94 -12.88 5.41 11.65
C VAL A 94 -12.62 4.88 13.06
N GLY A 95 -12.16 3.62 13.21
CA GLY A 95 -11.83 3.02 14.51
C GLY A 95 -10.58 3.58 15.19
N ILE A 96 -10.06 4.72 14.71
CA ILE A 96 -9.09 5.55 15.45
C ILE A 96 -9.76 6.37 16.56
N TYR A 97 -11.09 6.55 16.47
CA TYR A 97 -11.95 7.22 17.46
C TYR A 97 -12.80 6.19 18.21
#